data_AF-A0AA39UEN0-F1
#
_entry.id   AF-A0AA39UEN0-F1
#
_cell.length_a   1.000
_cell.length_b   1.000
_cell.length_c   1.000
_cell.angle_alpha   90.00
_cell.angle_beta   90.00
_cell.angle_gamma   90.00
#
_symmetry.space_group_name_H-M   'P 1'
#
loop_
_entity.id
_entity.type
_entity.pdbx_description
1 polymer ?
#
loop_
_entity_poly.entity_id
_entity_poly.type
_entity_poly.pdbx_seq_one_letter_code
_entity_poly.pdbx_strand_id
1 'polypeptide(L)'
;MASHTSIGCTMEIYLVRVRERLDKTLWIERKPRATTDDSYIAISHVWGEPETIKETHIDGMGTVSLSPGKKDILSILQRQDICGDGWFWMDLFCIDQNPDAAISISDQLMAIPQIYKSSQCVKILLESPVCNNWHVKASSISANPDIDMDLFNEEELRHCRKCPNMVFHDPWFKRLWTRQEGLYAMKMQVILLNPISCARYAVSLSDSQKYLTEGDSIQKRGIVESFLADKLAYHGLLEGKELSFRLYLDLLYRHRVAIDEYHGEVGPHPSYSPIKEAWRSGRKTTKARDYVLAVFPDITGYRPPPNVRRLKFRELLSDALQQFMTRSQQVHILAKVPRGMMTTTAMTSPFTDSASPWIPEEPTNISEAFDTFSGDNSPGQGDTKFYLVSHAITFEPVDFSREALPDLINLWESTANTIGHAVLLAPSGPCAGGSRDVRTEEGLLHRYFVHQFMRHPISKHSSKAEFEAAIPVGIVDIDRLSVVNPEFSRELKQFLVCLMCGTTLRTADVLLEAIDFRLIPTAYGRLCALVNKHFLSSANPEDFVLVTTMSWMHQGLLVAAKTSDSYHIVGRTLIPTMRFWDYVQVNSMND
;
A
#
# COMPACT_ATOMS: atom_id res chain seq x y z
N MET A 1 -25.00 4.60 -27.44
CA MET A 1 -23.73 4.43 -26.69
C MET A 1 -22.65 4.20 -27.72
N ALA A 2 -21.85 5.23 -28.01
CA ALA A 2 -20.75 5.13 -28.95
C ALA A 2 -19.64 4.29 -28.32
N SER A 3 -19.26 3.19 -28.96
CA SER A 3 -18.09 2.41 -28.59
C SER A 3 -16.85 3.28 -28.82
N HIS A 4 -16.28 3.83 -27.74
CA HIS A 4 -14.93 4.34 -27.76
C HIS A 4 -13.99 3.15 -27.96
N THR A 5 -13.70 2.79 -29.21
CA THR A 5 -12.48 2.07 -29.54
C THR A 5 -11.32 2.97 -29.14
N SER A 6 -10.70 2.68 -27.99
CA SER A 6 -9.45 3.34 -27.64
C SER A 6 -8.44 3.02 -28.74
N ILE A 7 -8.04 4.04 -29.48
CA ILE A 7 -6.88 3.94 -30.37
C ILE A 7 -5.71 3.70 -29.41
N GLY A 8 -5.21 2.46 -29.35
CA GLY A 8 -4.02 2.13 -28.58
C GLY A 8 -2.91 3.09 -28.98
N CYS A 9 -2.36 3.82 -28.02
CA CYS A 9 -1.28 4.76 -28.30
C CYS A 9 0.00 3.93 -28.50
N THR A 10 0.36 3.66 -29.75
CA THR A 10 1.62 2.99 -30.09
C THR A 10 2.79 3.82 -29.56
N MET A 11 3.62 3.24 -28.70
CA MET A 11 4.79 3.90 -28.13
C MET A 11 6.07 3.29 -28.67
N GLU A 12 7.09 4.11 -28.91
CA GLU A 12 8.44 3.64 -29.22
C GLU A 12 9.07 3.01 -27.97
N ILE A 13 9.70 1.84 -28.14
CA ILE A 13 10.34 1.10 -27.06
C ILE A 13 11.64 0.46 -27.57
N TYR A 14 12.44 -0.07 -26.65
CA TYR A 14 13.56 -0.95 -27.00
C TYR A 14 13.16 -2.41 -26.77
N LEU A 15 13.46 -3.27 -27.75
CA LEU A 15 13.32 -4.72 -27.64
C LEU A 15 14.65 -5.39 -27.89
N VAL A 16 14.87 -6.53 -27.25
CA VAL A 16 16.10 -7.31 -27.35
C VAL A 16 15.80 -8.79 -27.59
N ARG A 17 16.79 -9.54 -28.07
CA ARG A 17 16.76 -11.00 -28.10
C ARG A 17 18.14 -11.58 -27.81
N VAL A 18 18.19 -12.81 -27.30
CA VAL A 18 19.45 -13.53 -27.12
C VAL A 18 19.82 -14.19 -28.44
N ARG A 19 21.11 -14.09 -28.82
CA ARG A 19 21.67 -14.73 -30.01
C ARG A 19 22.89 -15.55 -29.64
N GLU A 20 23.07 -16.65 -30.36
CA GLU A 20 24.23 -17.52 -30.23
C GLU A 20 25.15 -17.29 -31.43
N ARG A 21 26.45 -17.11 -31.17
CA ARG A 21 27.49 -17.04 -32.19
C ARG A 21 27.93 -18.44 -32.62
N LEU A 22 28.74 -18.53 -33.67
CA LEU A 22 29.30 -19.81 -34.15
C LEU A 22 30.16 -20.53 -33.09
N ASP A 23 30.76 -19.79 -32.15
CA ASP A 23 31.55 -20.32 -31.03
C ASP A 23 30.70 -20.70 -29.81
N LYS A 24 29.37 -20.67 -29.93
CA LYS A 24 28.37 -20.92 -28.88
C LYS A 24 28.32 -19.89 -27.75
N THR A 25 28.98 -18.73 -27.92
CA THR A 25 28.82 -17.62 -26.97
C THR A 25 27.49 -16.90 -27.20
N LEU A 26 26.84 -16.50 -26.11
CA LEU A 26 25.56 -15.78 -26.14
C LEU A 26 25.79 -14.28 -26.07
N TRP A 27 24.97 -13.52 -26.80
CA TRP A 27 24.98 -12.06 -26.78
C TRP A 27 23.57 -11.48 -26.97
N ILE A 28 23.39 -10.20 -26.62
CA ILE A 28 22.13 -9.48 -26.76
C ILE A 28 22.11 -8.67 -28.06
N GLU A 29 21.13 -8.94 -28.91
CA GLU A 29 20.82 -8.15 -30.09
C GLU A 29 19.69 -7.16 -29.79
N ARG A 30 19.91 -5.85 -30.03
CA ARG A 30 18.86 -4.82 -29.93
C ARG A 30 18.12 -4.67 -31.25
N LYS A 31 16.79 -4.55 -31.19
CA LYS A 31 15.96 -4.24 -32.36
C LYS A 31 16.14 -2.76 -32.75
N PRO A 32 16.46 -2.42 -34.02
CA PRO A 32 16.75 -1.03 -34.41
C PRO A 32 15.59 -0.06 -34.23
N ARG A 33 14.35 -0.52 -34.46
CA ARG A 33 13.10 0.21 -34.21
C ARG A 33 12.08 -0.77 -33.67
N ALA A 34 11.49 -0.44 -32.53
CA ALA A 34 10.44 -1.26 -31.93
C ALA A 34 9.33 -0.38 -31.36
N THR A 35 8.12 -0.91 -31.36
CA THR A 35 6.96 -0.29 -30.73
C THR A 35 6.20 -1.28 -29.87
N THR A 36 5.28 -0.78 -29.06
CA THR A 36 4.37 -1.62 -28.27
C THR A 36 3.42 -2.49 -29.11
N ASP A 37 3.32 -2.28 -30.42
CA ASP A 37 2.53 -3.11 -31.34
C ASP A 37 3.30 -4.34 -31.84
N ASP A 38 4.61 -4.37 -31.60
CA ASP A 38 5.43 -5.53 -31.93
C ASP A 38 5.05 -6.74 -31.07
N SER A 39 5.36 -7.91 -31.60
CA SER A 39 5.15 -9.18 -30.92
C SER A 39 6.33 -9.50 -30.00
N TYR A 40 6.15 -9.42 -28.68
CA TYR A 40 7.21 -9.68 -27.70
C TYR A 40 6.70 -10.24 -26.37
N ILE A 41 7.63 -10.77 -25.58
CA ILE A 41 7.45 -11.20 -24.19
C ILE A 41 8.01 -10.12 -23.25
N ALA A 42 7.32 -9.78 -22.16
CA ALA A 42 7.91 -8.93 -21.13
C ALA A 42 8.44 -9.80 -19.99
N ILE A 43 9.62 -9.47 -19.47
CA ILE A 43 10.24 -10.15 -18.34
C ILE A 43 10.04 -9.30 -17.09
N SER A 44 9.53 -9.94 -16.04
CA SER A 44 9.39 -9.37 -14.72
C SER A 44 10.32 -10.09 -13.75
N HIS A 45 11.18 -9.36 -13.07
CA HIS A 45 12.18 -9.96 -12.20
C HIS A 45 12.60 -9.04 -11.06
N VAL A 46 13.21 -9.64 -10.03
CA VAL A 46 13.91 -8.90 -8.98
C VAL A 46 15.40 -8.85 -9.32
N TRP A 47 16.04 -7.68 -9.18
CA TRP A 47 17.46 -7.53 -9.46
C TRP A 47 18.37 -8.25 -8.44
N GLY A 48 17.81 -8.60 -7.27
CA GLY A 48 18.52 -9.04 -6.08
C GLY A 48 18.54 -7.94 -5.02
N GLU A 49 18.92 -8.26 -3.78
CA GLU A 49 19.07 -7.26 -2.74
C GLU A 49 20.33 -6.40 -2.98
N PRO A 50 20.31 -5.09 -2.67
CA PRO A 50 21.44 -4.18 -2.92
C PRO A 50 22.79 -4.70 -2.40
N GLU A 51 22.79 -5.47 -1.33
CA GLU A 51 23.97 -6.05 -0.70
C GLU A 51 24.53 -7.27 -1.46
N THR A 52 23.72 -7.86 -2.36
CA THR A 52 24.03 -9.13 -3.04
C THR A 52 24.30 -8.98 -4.53
N ILE A 53 23.84 -7.88 -5.15
CA ILE A 53 24.03 -7.64 -6.58
C ILE A 53 25.52 -7.47 -6.92
N LYS A 54 25.92 -7.99 -8.08
CA LYS A 54 27.29 -7.91 -8.59
C LYS A 54 27.28 -7.38 -10.02
N GLU A 55 28.29 -6.57 -10.34
CA GLU A 55 28.52 -6.15 -11.72
C GLU A 55 28.91 -7.36 -12.58
N THR A 56 28.25 -7.49 -13.72
CA THR A 56 28.44 -8.57 -14.69
C THR A 56 28.48 -7.96 -16.07
N HIS A 57 29.48 -8.33 -16.88
CA HIS A 57 29.55 -7.92 -18.27
C HIS A 57 28.66 -8.82 -19.12
N ILE A 58 27.80 -8.22 -19.95
CA ILE A 58 26.92 -8.91 -20.89
C ILE A 58 27.25 -8.43 -22.30
N ASP A 59 27.67 -9.37 -23.14
CA ASP A 59 27.97 -9.12 -24.55
C ASP A 59 26.75 -8.52 -25.27
N GLY A 60 26.97 -7.41 -25.98
CA GLY A 60 25.92 -6.64 -26.66
C GLY A 60 25.22 -5.58 -25.81
N MET A 61 25.50 -5.53 -24.50
CA MET A 61 24.90 -4.56 -23.57
C MET A 61 25.92 -3.77 -22.73
N GLY A 62 27.02 -4.41 -22.31
CA GLY A 62 27.99 -3.83 -21.39
C GLY A 62 27.82 -4.32 -19.96
N THR A 63 28.23 -3.52 -18.98
CA THR A 63 28.17 -3.89 -17.55
C THR A 63 26.80 -3.63 -16.96
N VAL A 64 26.22 -4.64 -16.32
CA VAL A 64 24.94 -4.56 -15.60
C VAL A 64 25.06 -5.12 -14.19
N SER A 65 24.17 -4.73 -13.27
CA SER A 65 24.12 -5.27 -11.92
C SER A 65 23.09 -6.40 -11.82
N LEU A 66 23.52 -7.58 -11.37
CA LEU A 66 22.68 -8.78 -11.29
C LEU A 66 22.86 -9.53 -9.96
N SER A 67 21.79 -10.20 -9.52
CA SER A 67 21.85 -11.14 -8.41
C SER A 67 22.75 -12.34 -8.74
N PRO A 68 23.32 -13.03 -7.74
CA PRO A 68 24.11 -14.23 -7.96
C PRO A 68 23.34 -15.36 -8.67
N GLY A 69 22.02 -15.44 -8.46
CA GLY A 69 21.14 -16.44 -9.10
C GLY A 69 20.92 -16.20 -10.60
N LYS A 70 21.28 -15.01 -11.11
CA LYS A 70 21.13 -14.60 -12.51
C LYS A 70 22.46 -14.41 -13.23
N LYS A 71 23.56 -14.96 -12.71
CA LYS A 71 24.89 -14.84 -13.35
C LYS A 71 24.92 -15.38 -14.79
N ASP A 72 24.07 -16.36 -15.10
CA ASP A 72 23.91 -16.92 -16.44
C ASP A 72 22.58 -16.49 -17.08
N ILE A 73 22.26 -15.20 -16.96
CA ILE A 73 20.97 -14.66 -17.39
C ILE A 73 20.70 -14.90 -18.88
N LEU A 74 21.73 -14.91 -19.74
CA LEU A 74 21.53 -15.14 -21.18
C LEU A 74 21.07 -16.57 -21.46
N SER A 75 21.69 -17.57 -20.83
CA SER A 75 21.27 -18.97 -20.99
C SER A 75 19.87 -19.20 -20.40
N ILE A 76 19.54 -18.52 -19.31
CA ILE A 76 18.17 -18.53 -18.74
C ILE A 76 17.20 -17.98 -19.79
N LEU A 77 17.44 -16.79 -20.34
CA LEU A 77 16.53 -16.14 -21.29
C LEU A 77 16.42 -16.88 -22.62
N GLN A 78 17.49 -17.54 -23.09
CA GLN A 78 17.48 -18.34 -24.33
C GLN A 78 16.59 -19.60 -24.22
N ARG A 79 16.21 -20.04 -23.01
CA ARG A 79 15.32 -21.19 -22.85
C ARG A 79 14.00 -20.98 -23.58
N GLN A 80 13.54 -22.01 -24.28
CA GLN A 80 12.32 -21.98 -25.09
C GLN A 80 11.04 -21.71 -24.27
N ASP A 81 11.02 -22.08 -22.97
CA ASP A 81 9.89 -21.79 -22.09
C ASP A 81 9.84 -20.34 -21.58
N ILE A 82 10.93 -19.58 -21.77
CA ILE A 82 11.08 -18.18 -21.35
C ILE A 82 10.98 -17.23 -22.55
N CYS A 83 12.05 -17.04 -23.33
CA CYS A 83 12.04 -16.18 -24.53
C CYS A 83 12.33 -16.94 -25.84
N GLY A 84 13.10 -18.03 -25.78
CA GLY A 84 13.61 -18.69 -26.99
C GLY A 84 14.34 -17.70 -27.90
N ASP A 85 14.04 -17.76 -29.20
CA ASP A 85 14.58 -16.84 -30.22
C ASP A 85 13.75 -15.56 -30.42
N GLY A 86 12.72 -15.36 -29.59
CA GLY A 86 11.78 -14.26 -29.69
C GLY A 86 12.33 -12.93 -29.17
N TRP A 87 11.66 -11.85 -29.56
CA TRP A 87 11.91 -10.53 -28.97
C TRP A 87 11.31 -10.45 -27.57
N PHE A 88 12.03 -9.83 -26.65
CA PHE A 88 11.55 -9.58 -25.31
C PHE A 88 11.92 -8.18 -24.81
N TRP A 89 11.17 -7.73 -23.82
CA TRP A 89 11.43 -6.53 -23.05
C TRP A 89 11.84 -6.91 -21.63
N MET A 90 12.94 -6.37 -21.15
CA MET A 90 13.41 -6.50 -19.78
C MET A 90 14.01 -5.16 -19.37
N ASP A 91 13.56 -4.58 -18.27
CA ASP A 91 13.98 -3.25 -17.80
C ASP A 91 15.50 -3.07 -17.80
N LEU A 92 16.24 -4.09 -17.36
CA LEU A 92 17.69 -4.14 -17.32
C LEU A 92 18.36 -3.89 -18.69
N PHE A 93 17.74 -4.33 -19.78
CA PHE A 93 18.30 -4.24 -21.12
C PHE A 93 17.64 -3.18 -22.00
N CYS A 94 16.38 -2.86 -21.69
CA CYS A 94 15.55 -2.01 -22.52
C CYS A 94 15.37 -0.60 -21.96
N ILE A 95 15.75 -0.32 -20.72
CA ILE A 95 15.80 1.06 -20.22
C ILE A 95 17.20 1.63 -20.51
N ASP A 96 17.26 2.54 -21.48
CA ASP A 96 18.48 3.25 -21.82
C ASP A 96 18.65 4.48 -20.93
N GLN A 97 19.63 4.41 -20.03
CA GLN A 97 19.90 5.47 -19.07
C GLN A 97 20.85 6.55 -19.58
N ASN A 98 21.30 6.46 -20.84
CA ASN A 98 22.18 7.46 -21.43
C ASN A 98 21.43 8.80 -21.61
N PRO A 99 22.06 9.96 -21.33
CA PRO A 99 21.44 11.27 -21.53
C PRO A 99 21.00 11.51 -22.98
N ASP A 100 21.72 10.93 -23.94
CA ASP A 100 21.49 11.08 -25.38
C ASP A 100 20.71 9.89 -25.97
N ALA A 101 19.99 9.13 -25.14
CA ALA A 101 19.12 8.06 -25.61
C ALA A 101 18.06 8.60 -26.56
N ALA A 102 17.76 7.84 -27.62
CA ALA A 102 16.79 8.26 -28.66
C ALA A 102 15.37 8.50 -28.08
N ILE A 103 15.01 7.73 -27.05
CA ILE A 103 13.78 7.88 -26.28
C ILE A 103 14.16 8.48 -24.93
N SER A 104 13.56 9.60 -24.55
CA SER A 104 13.87 10.25 -23.28
C SER A 104 13.53 9.33 -22.10
N ILE A 105 14.25 9.46 -20.97
CA ILE A 105 13.95 8.63 -19.78
C ILE A 105 12.51 8.84 -19.27
N SER A 106 11.97 10.05 -19.43
CA SER A 106 10.58 10.33 -19.05
C SER A 106 9.60 9.53 -19.92
N ASP A 107 9.85 9.49 -21.23
CA ASP A 107 9.01 8.75 -22.17
C ASP A 107 9.16 7.24 -21.98
N GLN A 108 10.38 6.75 -21.72
CA GLN A 108 10.61 5.34 -21.39
C GLN A 108 9.83 4.91 -20.13
N LEU A 109 9.83 5.74 -19.08
CA LEU A 109 9.06 5.46 -17.85
C LEU A 109 7.54 5.51 -18.10
N MET A 110 7.08 6.43 -18.94
CA MET A 110 5.67 6.52 -19.33
C MET A 110 5.21 5.37 -20.22
N ALA A 111 6.14 4.71 -20.93
CA ALA A 111 5.84 3.55 -21.77
C ALA A 111 5.66 2.25 -20.96
N ILE A 112 6.18 2.16 -19.74
CA ILE A 112 6.16 0.94 -18.91
C ILE A 112 4.74 0.33 -18.81
N PRO A 113 3.68 1.10 -18.49
CA PRO A 113 2.34 0.55 -18.46
C PRO A 113 1.92 -0.09 -19.78
N GLN A 114 2.17 0.59 -20.90
CA GLN A 114 1.79 0.09 -22.22
C GLN A 114 2.62 -1.13 -22.65
N ILE A 115 3.90 -1.18 -22.26
CA ILE A 115 4.79 -2.31 -22.52
C ILE A 115 4.22 -3.61 -21.93
N TYR A 116 3.83 -3.59 -20.66
CA TYR A 116 3.31 -4.79 -20.00
C TYR A 116 1.90 -5.15 -20.47
N LYS A 117 1.05 -4.16 -20.77
CA LYS A 117 -0.29 -4.38 -21.34
C LYS A 117 -0.26 -5.03 -22.72
N SER A 118 0.69 -4.62 -23.57
CA SER A 118 0.74 -5.04 -24.98
C SER A 118 1.58 -6.30 -25.20
N SER A 119 2.37 -6.72 -24.20
CA SER A 119 3.14 -7.96 -24.28
C SER A 119 2.24 -9.18 -24.45
N GLN A 120 2.72 -10.20 -25.18
CA GLN A 120 1.98 -11.45 -25.32
C GLN A 120 1.76 -12.14 -23.97
N CYS A 121 2.77 -12.05 -23.11
CA CYS A 121 2.82 -12.63 -21.78
C CYS A 121 3.93 -11.95 -20.99
N VAL A 122 3.71 -11.79 -19.69
CA VAL A 122 4.72 -11.41 -18.71
C VAL A 122 5.28 -12.65 -18.04
N LYS A 123 6.56 -12.94 -18.26
CA LYS A 123 7.25 -14.04 -17.58
C LYS A 123 7.83 -13.53 -16.27
N ILE A 124 7.39 -14.09 -15.15
CA ILE A 124 7.85 -13.74 -13.81
C ILE A 124 8.95 -14.72 -13.41
N LEU A 125 10.18 -14.23 -13.25
CA LEU A 125 11.34 -15.05 -12.89
C LEU A 125 11.55 -15.03 -11.37
N LEU A 126 11.19 -16.12 -10.70
CA LEU A 126 11.39 -16.29 -9.25
C LEU A 126 12.70 -17.03 -9.00
N GLU A 127 13.62 -16.39 -8.27
CA GLU A 127 14.96 -16.93 -8.00
C GLU A 127 15.11 -17.53 -6.61
N SER A 128 14.18 -17.24 -5.70
CA SER A 128 14.22 -17.77 -4.35
C SER A 128 14.07 -19.30 -4.37
N PRO A 129 14.68 -20.01 -3.41
CA PRO A 129 14.45 -21.44 -3.26
C PRO A 129 12.97 -21.74 -3.05
N VAL A 130 12.40 -22.66 -3.83
CA VAL A 130 11.00 -23.09 -3.68
C VAL A 130 10.94 -24.60 -3.40
N CYS A 131 10.20 -24.98 -2.36
CA CYS A 131 9.98 -26.36 -1.94
C CYS A 131 9.20 -27.14 -3.01
N ASN A 132 9.90 -27.97 -3.78
CA ASN A 132 9.30 -28.73 -4.86
C ASN A 132 8.23 -29.73 -4.37
N ASN A 133 8.45 -30.37 -3.21
CA ASN A 133 7.49 -31.36 -2.70
C ASN A 133 6.14 -30.73 -2.33
N TRP A 134 6.16 -29.54 -1.71
CA TRP A 134 4.92 -28.81 -1.44
C TRP A 134 4.30 -28.33 -2.74
N HIS A 135 5.12 -27.76 -3.62
CA HIS A 135 4.65 -27.21 -4.88
C HIS A 135 3.92 -28.25 -5.73
N VAL A 136 4.51 -29.44 -5.94
CA VAL A 136 3.87 -30.56 -6.67
C VAL A 136 2.56 -30.99 -5.99
N LYS A 137 2.55 -31.10 -4.65
CA LYS A 137 1.33 -31.46 -3.90
C LYS A 137 0.24 -30.40 -4.10
N ALA A 138 0.55 -29.12 -3.88
CA ALA A 138 -0.38 -28.01 -4.00
C ALA A 138 -0.90 -27.86 -5.44
N SER A 139 -0.03 -28.01 -6.45
CA SER A 139 -0.41 -28.00 -7.86
C SER A 139 -1.40 -29.13 -8.19
N SER A 140 -1.13 -30.35 -7.72
CA SER A 140 -2.05 -31.48 -7.92
C SER A 140 -3.42 -31.27 -7.28
N ILE A 141 -3.46 -30.71 -6.07
CA ILE A 141 -4.72 -30.39 -5.36
C ILE A 141 -5.44 -29.24 -6.06
N SER A 142 -4.70 -28.24 -6.54
CA SER A 142 -5.29 -27.10 -7.23
C SER A 142 -6.07 -27.53 -8.47
N ALA A 143 -5.71 -28.62 -9.15
CA ALA A 143 -6.45 -29.11 -10.30
C ALA A 143 -7.91 -29.54 -9.98
N ASN A 144 -8.26 -29.73 -8.70
CA ASN A 144 -9.62 -30.04 -8.27
C ASN A 144 -10.50 -28.77 -8.23
N PRO A 145 -11.63 -28.71 -8.99
CA PRO A 145 -12.54 -27.57 -8.94
C PRO A 145 -13.26 -27.43 -7.59
N ASP A 146 -13.47 -28.54 -6.86
CA ASP A 146 -14.20 -28.58 -5.58
C ASP A 146 -13.24 -28.50 -4.37
N ILE A 147 -12.15 -27.76 -4.51
CA ILE A 147 -11.15 -27.60 -3.46
C ILE A 147 -11.74 -26.86 -2.25
N ASP A 148 -11.62 -27.46 -1.07
CA ASP A 148 -11.91 -26.79 0.19
C ASP A 148 -10.81 -25.75 0.48
N MET A 149 -11.17 -24.48 0.34
CA MET A 149 -10.27 -23.35 0.55
C MET A 149 -9.71 -23.31 1.97
N ASP A 150 -10.54 -23.55 2.98
CA ASP A 150 -10.13 -23.45 4.39
C ASP A 150 -9.15 -24.57 4.74
N LEU A 151 -9.43 -25.79 4.28
CA LEU A 151 -8.52 -26.92 4.44
C LEU A 151 -7.20 -26.69 3.70
N PHE A 152 -7.23 -26.17 2.47
CA PHE A 152 -6.00 -25.86 1.73
C PHE A 152 -5.15 -24.84 2.49
N ASN A 153 -5.78 -23.77 2.99
CA ASN A 153 -5.11 -22.73 3.76
C ASN A 153 -4.46 -23.31 5.03
N GLU A 154 -5.16 -24.19 5.74
CA GLU A 154 -4.62 -24.85 6.92
C GLU A 154 -3.40 -25.74 6.59
N GLU A 155 -3.47 -26.54 5.52
CA GLU A 155 -2.37 -27.40 5.09
C GLU A 155 -1.15 -26.60 4.63
N GLU A 156 -1.36 -25.50 3.91
CA GLU A 156 -0.29 -24.61 3.47
C GLU A 156 0.44 -24.00 4.68
N LEU A 157 -0.31 -23.47 5.65
CA LEU A 157 0.26 -22.93 6.89
C LEU A 157 0.97 -24.01 7.70
N ARG A 158 0.41 -25.23 7.76
CA ARG A 158 1.05 -26.37 8.43
C ARG A 158 2.37 -26.75 7.77
N HIS A 159 2.48 -26.62 6.44
CA HIS A 159 3.75 -26.81 5.74
C HIS A 159 4.75 -25.71 6.07
N CYS A 160 4.32 -24.44 6.07
CA CYS A 160 5.17 -23.28 6.37
C CYS A 160 5.86 -23.38 7.75
N ARG A 161 5.16 -23.95 8.76
CA ARG A 161 5.74 -24.23 10.08
C ARG A 161 6.99 -25.11 10.04
N LYS A 162 7.19 -25.86 8.95
CA LYS A 162 8.26 -26.85 8.79
C LYS A 162 9.25 -26.50 7.69
N CYS A 163 8.86 -25.71 6.69
CA CYS A 163 9.70 -25.37 5.55
C CYS A 163 9.53 -23.89 5.19
N PRO A 164 10.61 -23.09 5.16
CA PRO A 164 10.54 -21.66 4.84
C PRO A 164 10.48 -21.38 3.33
N ASN A 165 10.70 -22.38 2.48
CA ASN A 165 10.91 -22.19 1.04
C ASN A 165 9.58 -22.21 0.28
N MET A 166 8.70 -21.26 0.61
CA MET A 166 7.40 -21.10 -0.03
C MET A 166 7.50 -20.15 -1.22
N VAL A 167 6.72 -20.40 -2.28
CA VAL A 167 6.74 -19.55 -3.49
C VAL A 167 6.40 -18.08 -3.18
N PHE A 168 5.44 -17.84 -2.29
CA PHE A 168 5.04 -16.49 -1.88
C PHE A 168 6.04 -15.79 -0.94
N HIS A 169 7.16 -16.44 -0.58
CA HIS A 169 8.25 -15.78 0.15
C HIS A 169 9.20 -15.02 -0.77
N ASP A 170 9.11 -15.24 -2.09
CA ASP A 170 9.99 -14.59 -3.06
C ASP A 170 9.89 -13.04 -2.97
N PRO A 171 11.02 -12.31 -2.99
CA PRO A 171 11.04 -10.85 -2.95
C PRO A 171 10.21 -10.16 -4.04
N TRP A 172 9.88 -10.85 -5.14
CA TRP A 172 9.01 -10.32 -6.19
C TRP A 172 7.69 -9.80 -5.65
N PHE A 173 7.11 -10.46 -4.64
CA PHE A 173 5.86 -10.02 -4.02
C PHE A 173 6.01 -8.78 -3.12
N LYS A 174 7.23 -8.40 -2.74
CA LYS A 174 7.48 -7.26 -1.84
C LYS A 174 7.87 -5.99 -2.56
N ARG A 175 8.37 -6.09 -3.80
CA ARG A 175 8.85 -4.93 -4.55
C ARG A 175 7.71 -4.16 -5.18
N LEU A 176 7.85 -2.84 -5.24
CA LEU A 176 6.85 -1.98 -5.82
C LEU A 176 6.83 -2.06 -7.34
N TRP A 177 7.99 -2.05 -8.02
CA TRP A 177 8.04 -2.11 -9.47
C TRP A 177 7.40 -3.39 -10.02
N THR A 178 7.76 -4.54 -9.46
CA THR A 178 7.17 -5.85 -9.82
C THR A 178 5.64 -5.90 -9.67
N ARG A 179 5.06 -5.09 -8.77
CA ARG A 179 3.60 -4.92 -8.69
C ARG A 179 3.06 -4.41 -10.01
N GLN A 180 3.59 -3.31 -10.55
CA GLN A 180 3.13 -2.73 -11.81
C GLN A 180 3.26 -3.73 -12.97
N GLU A 181 4.41 -4.40 -13.03
CA GLU A 181 4.74 -5.38 -14.07
C GLU A 181 3.70 -6.52 -14.11
N GLY A 182 3.33 -7.05 -12.94
CA GLY A 182 2.28 -8.06 -12.83
C GLY A 182 0.85 -7.49 -12.94
N LEU A 183 0.61 -6.27 -12.44
CA LEU A 183 -0.69 -5.60 -12.45
C LEU A 183 -1.18 -5.38 -13.88
N TYR A 184 -0.32 -4.83 -14.74
CA TYR A 184 -0.65 -4.46 -16.12
C TYR A 184 -0.77 -5.66 -17.07
N ALA A 185 -0.17 -6.80 -16.70
CA ALA A 185 -0.13 -7.99 -17.52
C ALA A 185 -1.53 -8.60 -17.75
N MET A 186 -1.97 -8.78 -19.00
CA MET A 186 -3.15 -9.59 -19.27
C MET A 186 -2.88 -11.08 -19.05
N LYS A 187 -1.64 -11.52 -19.35
CA LYS A 187 -1.20 -12.91 -19.19
C LYS A 187 0.11 -12.93 -18.41
N MET A 188 0.18 -13.74 -17.37
CA MET A 188 1.38 -13.96 -16.57
C MET A 188 1.75 -15.44 -16.57
N GLN A 189 3.05 -15.72 -16.59
CA GLN A 189 3.57 -17.06 -16.36
C GLN A 189 4.73 -17.02 -15.38
N VAL A 190 4.64 -17.80 -14.32
CA VAL A 190 5.67 -17.90 -13.29
C VAL A 190 6.69 -18.96 -13.68
N ILE A 191 7.98 -18.61 -13.60
CA ILE A 191 9.10 -19.51 -13.85
C ILE A 191 9.93 -19.62 -12.58
N LEU A 192 9.96 -20.82 -11.99
CA LEU A 192 10.81 -21.11 -10.84
C LEU A 192 12.22 -21.44 -11.33
N LEU A 193 13.20 -20.61 -10.96
CA LEU A 193 14.60 -20.83 -11.33
C LEU A 193 15.34 -21.74 -10.34
N ASN A 194 14.85 -21.89 -9.12
CA ASN A 194 15.52 -22.62 -8.03
C ASN A 194 14.57 -23.55 -7.25
N PRO A 195 13.96 -24.57 -7.90
CA PRO A 195 13.21 -25.58 -7.18
C PRO A 195 14.17 -26.47 -6.38
N ILE A 196 13.88 -26.64 -5.08
CA ILE A 196 14.70 -27.43 -4.17
C ILE A 196 13.89 -28.52 -3.48
N SER A 197 14.57 -29.57 -3.03
CA SER A 197 13.99 -30.57 -2.14
C SER A 197 13.46 -29.92 -0.86
N CYS A 198 12.40 -30.49 -0.28
CA CYS A 198 11.78 -29.95 0.91
C CYS A 198 12.77 -29.87 2.08
N ALA A 199 13.20 -28.65 2.41
CA ALA A 199 14.08 -28.37 3.53
C ALA A 199 13.28 -28.32 4.83
N ARG A 200 12.63 -29.44 5.21
CA ARG A 200 12.03 -29.53 6.54
C ARG A 200 13.13 -29.33 7.58
N TYR A 201 12.88 -28.52 8.61
CA TYR A 201 13.85 -28.33 9.68
C TYR A 201 14.30 -29.70 10.24
N ALA A 202 15.61 -29.98 10.19
CA ALA A 202 16.19 -31.23 10.66
C ALA A 202 16.04 -31.39 12.18
N VAL A 203 15.86 -30.28 12.90
CA VAL A 203 15.57 -30.22 14.33
C VAL A 203 14.13 -29.71 14.51
N SER A 204 13.36 -30.31 15.42
CA SER A 204 12.03 -29.79 15.77
C SER A 204 12.19 -28.38 16.33
N LEU A 205 11.66 -27.38 15.62
CA LEU A 205 11.51 -26.02 16.14
C LEU A 205 10.73 -26.05 17.47
N SER A 206 11.01 -25.09 18.36
CA SER A 206 10.14 -24.85 19.51
C SER A 206 8.76 -24.39 19.05
N ASP A 207 7.73 -24.57 19.87
CA ASP A 207 6.37 -24.15 19.49
C ASP A 207 6.26 -22.64 19.27
N SER A 208 7.03 -21.85 20.02
CA SER A 208 7.17 -20.40 19.79
C SER A 208 7.74 -20.11 18.40
N GLN A 209 8.80 -20.79 17.98
CA GLN A 209 9.40 -20.61 16.65
C GLN A 209 8.45 -21.04 15.52
N LYS A 210 7.69 -22.12 15.71
CA LYS A 210 6.66 -22.55 14.74
C LYS A 210 5.57 -21.50 14.59
N TYR A 211 5.08 -20.96 15.72
CA TYR A 211 4.05 -19.92 15.72
C TYR A 211 4.53 -18.63 15.03
N LEU A 212 5.78 -18.22 15.27
CA LEU A 212 6.38 -17.07 14.60
C LEU A 212 6.54 -17.29 13.10
N THR A 213 7.01 -18.47 12.68
CA THR A 213 7.17 -18.82 11.26
C THR A 213 5.83 -18.84 10.53
N GLU A 214 4.79 -19.36 11.18
CA GLU A 214 3.42 -19.30 10.67
C GLU A 214 2.95 -17.85 10.53
N GLY A 215 3.17 -17.01 11.54
CA GLY A 215 2.80 -15.59 11.51
C GLY A 215 3.46 -14.83 10.35
N ASP A 216 4.77 -14.99 10.14
CA ASP A 216 5.47 -14.40 8.99
C ASP A 216 4.89 -14.92 7.66
N SER A 217 4.58 -16.22 7.58
CA SER A 217 4.03 -16.82 6.37
C SER A 217 2.62 -16.31 6.05
N ILE A 218 1.76 -16.11 7.07
CA ILE A 218 0.45 -15.46 6.92
C ILE A 218 0.62 -14.05 6.36
N GLN A 219 1.58 -13.28 6.89
CA GLN A 219 1.82 -11.92 6.41
C GLN A 219 2.30 -11.93 4.95
N LYS A 220 3.24 -12.81 4.58
CA LYS A 220 3.75 -12.94 3.21
C LYS A 220 2.64 -13.33 2.25
N ARG A 221 1.79 -14.28 2.66
CA ARG A 221 0.61 -14.68 1.92
C ARG A 221 -0.37 -13.51 1.73
N GLY A 222 -0.63 -12.74 2.79
CA GLY A 222 -1.48 -11.54 2.72
C GLY A 222 -0.97 -10.49 1.73
N ILE A 223 0.35 -10.36 1.55
CA ILE A 223 0.94 -9.48 0.51
C ILE A 223 0.58 -9.99 -0.90
N VAL A 224 0.59 -11.31 -1.12
CA VAL A 224 0.16 -11.90 -2.40
C VAL A 224 -1.33 -11.69 -2.61
N GLU A 225 -2.16 -11.98 -1.60
CA GLU A 225 -3.61 -11.79 -1.67
C GLU A 225 -3.96 -10.33 -1.96
N SER A 226 -3.28 -9.37 -1.32
CA SER A 226 -3.45 -7.94 -1.62
C SER A 226 -3.06 -7.59 -3.06
N PHE A 227 -2.02 -8.19 -3.61
CA PHE A 227 -1.67 -8.00 -5.03
C PHE A 227 -2.72 -8.58 -5.97
N LEU A 228 -3.31 -9.73 -5.63
CA LEU A 228 -4.36 -10.34 -6.44
C LEU A 228 -5.65 -9.53 -6.38
N ALA A 229 -6.02 -9.00 -5.21
CA ALA A 229 -7.17 -8.10 -5.06
C ALA A 229 -6.99 -6.82 -5.90
N ASP A 230 -5.80 -6.22 -5.83
CA ASP A 230 -5.41 -5.07 -6.64
C ASP A 230 -5.45 -5.39 -8.15
N LYS A 231 -4.97 -6.58 -8.55
CA LYS A 231 -5.06 -7.04 -9.94
C LYS A 231 -6.50 -7.22 -10.42
N LEU A 232 -7.35 -7.84 -9.61
CA LEU A 232 -8.78 -8.00 -9.94
C LEU A 232 -9.45 -6.63 -10.09
N ALA A 233 -9.24 -5.72 -9.13
CA ALA A 233 -9.79 -4.38 -9.15
C ALA A 233 -9.32 -3.57 -10.39
N TYR A 234 -8.04 -3.69 -10.74
CA TYR A 234 -7.47 -3.02 -11.91
C TYR A 234 -8.14 -3.46 -13.22
N HIS A 235 -8.50 -4.75 -13.33
CA HIS A 235 -9.14 -5.33 -14.51
C HIS A 235 -10.69 -5.34 -14.44
N GLY A 236 -11.28 -4.63 -13.46
CA GLY A 236 -12.74 -4.48 -13.35
C GLY A 236 -13.45 -5.72 -12.82
N LEU A 237 -12.72 -6.67 -12.26
CA LEU A 237 -13.29 -7.88 -11.68
C LEU A 237 -13.70 -7.61 -10.24
N LEU A 238 -14.98 -7.86 -9.94
CA LEU A 238 -15.49 -7.76 -8.57
C LEU A 238 -14.84 -8.81 -7.70
N GLU A 239 -14.22 -8.37 -6.61
CA GLU A 239 -13.53 -9.25 -5.68
C GLU A 239 -14.54 -10.17 -4.98
N GLY A 240 -14.39 -11.47 -5.21
CA GLY A 240 -15.07 -12.53 -4.47
C GLY A 240 -14.05 -13.51 -3.93
N LYS A 241 -14.25 -14.05 -2.72
CA LYS A 241 -13.29 -14.96 -2.06
C LYS A 241 -12.87 -16.13 -2.94
N GLU A 242 -13.83 -16.75 -3.64
CA GLU A 242 -13.58 -17.88 -4.55
C GLU A 242 -12.73 -17.47 -5.76
N LEU A 243 -13.02 -16.32 -6.36
CA LEU A 243 -12.28 -15.80 -7.51
C LEU A 243 -10.83 -15.48 -7.12
N SER A 244 -10.64 -14.75 -6.00
CA SER A 244 -9.31 -14.42 -5.47
C SER A 244 -8.52 -15.68 -5.14
N PHE A 245 -9.17 -16.69 -4.52
CA PHE A 245 -8.52 -17.96 -4.20
C PHE A 245 -8.14 -18.76 -5.46
N ARG A 246 -9.02 -18.82 -6.46
CA ARG A 246 -8.71 -19.47 -7.73
C ARG A 246 -7.52 -18.79 -8.42
N LEU A 247 -7.49 -17.46 -8.44
CA LEU A 247 -6.39 -16.68 -9.01
C LEU A 247 -5.08 -16.90 -8.24
N TYR A 248 -5.15 -17.06 -6.91
CA TYR A 248 -4.02 -17.41 -6.06
C TYR A 248 -3.41 -18.76 -6.44
N LEU A 249 -4.25 -19.78 -6.62
CA LEU A 249 -3.80 -21.09 -7.08
C LEU A 249 -3.19 -21.04 -8.48
N ASP A 250 -3.82 -20.30 -9.39
CA ASP A 250 -3.35 -20.11 -10.77
C ASP A 250 -1.97 -19.47 -10.83
N LEU A 251 -1.76 -18.39 -10.06
CA LEU A 251 -0.49 -17.69 -10.02
C LEU A 251 0.60 -18.55 -9.38
N LEU A 252 0.34 -19.07 -8.17
CA LEU A 252 1.40 -19.65 -7.34
C LEU A 252 1.68 -21.13 -7.62
N TYR A 253 0.69 -21.88 -8.10
CA TYR A 253 0.76 -23.35 -8.17
C TYR A 253 0.46 -23.92 -9.56
N ARG A 254 -0.31 -23.22 -10.39
CA ARG A 254 -0.44 -23.54 -11.83
C ARG A 254 0.49 -22.70 -12.70
N HIS A 255 1.15 -21.69 -12.11
CA HIS A 255 2.12 -20.80 -12.74
C HIS A 255 1.61 -20.05 -13.97
N ARG A 256 0.29 -19.88 -14.10
CA ARG A 256 -0.31 -19.21 -15.24
C ARG A 256 -1.55 -18.47 -14.81
N VAL A 257 -1.61 -17.20 -15.19
CA VAL A 257 -2.80 -16.35 -15.07
C VAL A 257 -3.09 -15.75 -16.44
N ALA A 258 -4.35 -15.77 -16.85
CA ALA A 258 -4.82 -15.12 -18.05
C ALA A 258 -6.15 -14.43 -17.73
N ILE A 259 -6.13 -13.09 -17.66
CA ILE A 259 -7.26 -12.30 -17.13
C ILE A 259 -8.51 -12.38 -18.02
N ASP A 260 -8.31 -12.61 -19.31
CA ASP A 260 -9.37 -12.92 -20.27
C ASP A 260 -10.14 -14.21 -19.91
N GLU A 261 -9.47 -15.21 -19.33
CA GLU A 261 -10.11 -16.45 -18.85
C GLU A 261 -10.99 -16.20 -17.60
N TYR A 262 -10.86 -15.02 -16.97
CA TYR A 262 -11.67 -14.56 -15.85
C TYR A 262 -12.73 -13.52 -16.24
N HIS A 263 -12.90 -13.25 -17.55
CA HIS A 263 -13.75 -12.19 -18.08
C HIS A 263 -13.33 -10.77 -17.66
N GLY A 264 -12.06 -10.57 -17.31
CA GLY A 264 -11.52 -9.25 -17.00
C GLY A 264 -11.16 -8.47 -18.27
N GLU A 265 -11.22 -7.15 -18.19
CA GLU A 265 -10.87 -6.26 -19.29
C GLU A 265 -9.45 -5.70 -19.15
N VAL A 266 -8.92 -5.11 -20.20
CA VAL A 266 -7.65 -4.38 -20.13
C VAL A 266 -7.84 -3.13 -19.26
N GLY A 267 -7.15 -3.06 -18.11
CA GLY A 267 -7.30 -1.95 -17.18
C GLY A 267 -6.53 -0.67 -17.54
N PRO A 268 -6.65 0.39 -16.71
CA PRO A 268 -7.39 0.39 -15.45
C PRO A 268 -8.90 0.53 -15.66
N HIS A 269 -9.68 -0.25 -14.90
CA HIS A 269 -11.13 -0.08 -14.83
C HIS A 269 -11.49 1.30 -14.20
N PRO A 270 -12.57 1.97 -14.60
CA PRO A 270 -12.92 3.31 -14.08
C PRO A 270 -13.09 3.40 -12.56
N SER A 271 -13.45 2.30 -11.88
CA SER A 271 -13.57 2.26 -10.42
C SER A 271 -12.24 2.03 -9.69
N TYR A 272 -11.17 1.75 -10.42
CA TYR A 272 -9.86 1.45 -9.84
C TYR A 272 -9.23 2.71 -9.23
N SER A 273 -8.78 2.63 -7.97
CA SER A 273 -8.07 3.72 -7.29
C SER A 273 -6.59 3.33 -7.10
N PRO A 274 -5.66 3.85 -7.93
CA PRO A 274 -4.25 3.50 -7.83
C PRO A 274 -3.65 3.78 -6.46
N ILE A 275 -4.00 4.92 -5.84
CA ILE A 275 -3.49 5.32 -4.51
C ILE A 275 -3.99 4.36 -3.44
N LYS A 276 -5.30 4.07 -3.41
CA LYS A 276 -5.92 3.22 -2.38
C LYS A 276 -5.38 1.80 -2.44
N GLU A 277 -5.33 1.20 -3.63
CA GLU A 277 -4.89 -0.19 -3.76
C GLU A 277 -3.38 -0.32 -3.54
N ALA A 278 -2.58 0.64 -4.02
CA ALA A 278 -1.14 0.60 -3.79
C ALA A 278 -0.79 0.84 -2.31
N TRP A 279 -1.46 1.76 -1.62
CA TRP A 279 -1.30 2.02 -0.18
C TRP A 279 -1.50 0.75 0.67
N ARG A 280 -2.44 -0.12 0.30
CA ARG A 280 -2.72 -1.36 1.02
C ARG A 280 -1.61 -2.42 0.92
N SER A 281 -0.78 -2.35 -0.12
CA SER A 281 0.15 -3.43 -0.44
C SER A 281 1.38 -3.53 0.46
N GLY A 282 1.76 -2.46 1.18
CA GLY A 282 2.96 -2.44 2.03
C GLY A 282 4.28 -2.66 1.29
N ARG A 283 4.28 -2.61 -0.05
CA ARG A 283 5.44 -2.86 -0.90
C ARG A 283 6.52 -1.80 -0.77
N LYS A 284 7.75 -2.19 -1.10
CA LYS A 284 8.97 -1.39 -0.90
C LYS A 284 9.69 -1.13 -2.22
N THR A 285 10.47 -0.06 -2.23
CA THR A 285 11.41 0.28 -3.31
C THR A 285 12.72 0.75 -2.70
N THR A 286 13.81 0.70 -3.48
CA THR A 286 15.13 1.22 -3.09
C THR A 286 15.14 2.75 -3.00
N LYS A 287 14.31 3.44 -3.79
CA LYS A 287 14.27 4.92 -3.83
C LYS A 287 12.86 5.40 -3.58
N ALA A 288 12.65 6.20 -2.53
CA ALA A 288 11.32 6.67 -2.14
C ALA A 288 10.53 7.39 -3.25
N ARG A 289 11.20 8.10 -4.17
CA ARG A 289 10.53 8.74 -5.32
C ARG A 289 9.77 7.76 -6.21
N ASP A 290 10.20 6.50 -6.24
CA ASP A 290 9.56 5.48 -7.06
C ASP A 290 8.14 5.14 -6.53
N TYR A 291 7.79 5.48 -5.28
CA TYR A 291 6.41 5.40 -4.80
C TYR A 291 5.45 6.25 -5.64
N VAL A 292 5.91 7.40 -6.13
CA VAL A 292 5.11 8.26 -7.00
C VAL A 292 5.15 7.71 -8.44
N LEU A 293 6.34 7.38 -8.94
CA LEU A 293 6.52 6.93 -10.33
C LEU A 293 5.87 5.58 -10.63
N ALA A 294 5.66 4.74 -9.63
CA ALA A 294 5.04 3.43 -9.81
C ALA A 294 3.52 3.41 -9.58
N VAL A 295 2.90 4.56 -9.26
CA VAL A 295 1.47 4.61 -8.91
C VAL A 295 0.75 5.70 -9.69
N PHE A 296 1.33 6.89 -9.76
CA PHE A 296 0.68 8.05 -10.34
C PHE A 296 0.54 7.98 -11.88
N PRO A 297 1.37 7.25 -12.66
CA PRO A 297 1.11 7.08 -14.09
C PRO A 297 -0.24 6.43 -14.43
N ASP A 298 -0.85 5.70 -13.50
CA ASP A 298 -2.20 5.13 -13.68
C ASP A 298 -3.32 6.17 -13.46
N ILE A 299 -2.99 7.37 -12.99
CA ILE A 299 -3.95 8.43 -12.75
C ILE A 299 -3.99 9.35 -13.96
N THR A 300 -5.17 9.37 -14.61
CA THR A 300 -5.44 10.23 -15.77
C THR A 300 -5.02 11.68 -15.50
N GLY A 301 -4.16 12.22 -16.37
CA GLY A 301 -3.71 13.61 -16.34
C GLY A 301 -2.37 13.84 -15.64
N TYR A 302 -1.84 12.88 -14.87
CA TYR A 302 -0.50 12.99 -14.32
C TYR A 302 0.57 12.84 -15.40
N ARG A 303 1.62 13.66 -15.33
CA ARG A 303 2.84 13.50 -16.13
C ARG A 303 4.07 13.69 -15.24
N PRO A 304 5.04 12.76 -15.24
CA PRO A 304 6.32 12.98 -14.57
C PRO A 304 7.00 14.26 -15.08
N PRO A 305 7.59 15.08 -14.19
CA PRO A 305 8.31 16.28 -14.60
C PRO A 305 9.64 15.93 -15.32
N PRO A 306 10.14 16.78 -16.24
CA PRO A 306 11.31 16.45 -17.07
C PRO A 306 12.60 16.09 -16.30
N ASN A 307 12.77 16.62 -15.08
CA ASN A 307 13.93 16.40 -14.22
C ASN A 307 13.66 15.37 -13.11
N VAL A 308 12.70 14.46 -13.30
CA VAL A 308 12.24 13.47 -12.31
C VAL A 308 13.35 12.74 -11.55
N ARG A 309 14.48 12.40 -12.19
CA ARG A 309 15.60 11.69 -11.53
C ARG A 309 16.34 12.55 -10.49
N ARG A 310 16.19 13.87 -10.53
CA ARG A 310 16.80 14.82 -9.58
C ARG A 310 15.86 15.16 -8.42
N LEU A 311 14.57 14.88 -8.55
CA LEU A 311 13.60 15.16 -7.53
C LEU A 311 13.61 14.10 -6.43
N LYS A 312 13.49 14.56 -5.19
CA LYS A 312 13.21 13.75 -4.02
C LYS A 312 11.73 13.35 -4.00
N PHE A 313 11.41 12.38 -3.15
CA PHE A 313 10.02 11.90 -2.98
C PHE A 313 9.04 13.04 -2.70
N ARG A 314 9.35 13.90 -1.73
CA ARG A 314 8.49 15.01 -1.32
C ARG A 314 8.20 16.00 -2.45
N GLU A 315 9.22 16.34 -3.23
CA GLU A 315 9.11 17.27 -4.36
C GLU A 315 8.22 16.68 -5.44
N LEU A 316 8.44 15.40 -5.77
CA LEU A 316 7.70 14.70 -6.80
C LEU A 316 6.22 14.45 -6.40
N LEU A 317 5.97 14.09 -5.15
CA LEU A 317 4.60 13.93 -4.65
C LEU A 317 3.88 15.29 -4.59
N SER A 318 4.55 16.36 -4.17
CA SER A 318 3.97 17.71 -4.16
C SER A 318 3.58 18.17 -5.57
N ASP A 319 4.47 17.95 -6.55
CA ASP A 319 4.18 18.21 -7.97
C ASP A 319 2.97 17.42 -8.45
N ALA A 320 2.93 16.12 -8.14
CA ALA A 320 1.81 15.25 -8.53
C ALA A 320 0.47 15.70 -7.94
N LEU A 321 0.43 16.03 -6.65
CA LEU A 321 -0.75 16.58 -5.98
C LEU A 321 -1.18 17.92 -6.58
N GLN A 322 -0.21 18.79 -6.94
CA GLN A 322 -0.48 20.07 -7.59
C GLN A 322 -1.07 19.89 -9.01
N GLN A 323 -0.58 18.90 -9.77
CA GLN A 323 -1.16 18.57 -11.07
C GLN A 323 -2.63 18.14 -10.93
N PHE A 324 -2.99 17.39 -9.89
CA PHE A 324 -4.38 17.00 -9.66
C PHE A 324 -5.27 18.18 -9.26
N MET A 325 -4.79 19.06 -8.38
CA MET A 325 -5.54 20.26 -8.01
C MET A 325 -5.78 21.21 -9.18
N THR A 326 -4.91 21.22 -10.19
CA THR A 326 -4.98 22.17 -11.31
C THR A 326 -5.59 21.61 -12.59
N ARG A 327 -5.50 20.29 -12.83
CA ARG A 327 -5.81 19.69 -14.15
C ARG A 327 -6.82 18.55 -14.11
N SER A 328 -7.05 17.89 -12.98
CA SER A 328 -7.82 16.64 -12.93
C SER A 328 -9.10 16.80 -12.13
N GLN A 329 -10.26 16.69 -12.79
CA GLN A 329 -11.57 16.63 -12.13
C GLN A 329 -11.89 15.23 -11.58
N GLN A 330 -10.99 14.25 -11.70
CA GLN A 330 -11.31 12.83 -11.42
C GLN A 330 -10.80 12.31 -10.08
N VAL A 331 -9.76 12.91 -9.48
CA VAL A 331 -9.18 12.42 -8.22
C VAL A 331 -9.20 13.51 -7.16
N HIS A 332 -9.97 13.25 -6.11
CA HIS A 332 -9.99 14.09 -4.92
C HIS A 332 -9.01 13.56 -3.89
N ILE A 333 -8.09 14.42 -3.45
CA ILE A 333 -7.13 14.09 -2.42
C ILE A 333 -7.64 14.61 -1.08
N LEU A 334 -7.86 13.68 -0.15
CA LEU A 334 -8.28 13.99 1.21
C LEU A 334 -7.10 13.86 2.17
N ALA A 335 -6.79 14.91 2.93
CA ALA A 335 -5.75 14.86 3.94
C ALA A 335 -6.25 14.11 5.19
N LYS A 336 -5.65 12.94 5.47
CA LYS A 336 -5.79 12.24 6.76
C LYS A 336 -4.97 12.92 7.85
N VAL A 337 -3.83 13.49 7.45
CA VAL A 337 -2.97 14.33 8.29
C VAL A 337 -2.75 15.67 7.57
N PRO A 338 -3.54 16.70 7.88
CA PRO A 338 -3.31 18.06 7.41
C PRO A 338 -1.90 18.57 7.72
N ARG A 339 -1.31 19.30 6.79
CA ARG A 339 0.03 19.88 6.89
C ARG A 339 0.19 20.78 8.12
N GLY A 340 -0.83 21.57 8.44
CA GLY A 340 -0.77 22.46 9.59
C GLY A 340 -0.75 21.76 10.96
N MET A 341 -1.03 20.44 11.01
CA MET A 341 -0.74 19.63 12.21
C MET A 341 0.76 19.49 12.48
N MET A 342 1.60 19.62 11.43
CA MET A 342 3.03 19.34 11.49
C MET A 342 3.90 20.60 11.39
N THR A 343 3.37 21.71 10.91
CA THR A 343 4.14 22.95 10.75
C THR A 343 4.12 23.79 12.03
N THR A 344 5.30 24.23 12.47
CA THR A 344 5.45 25.10 13.65
C THR A 344 5.32 26.59 13.31
N THR A 345 5.57 26.98 12.07
CA THR A 345 5.38 28.36 11.63
C THR A 345 3.93 28.54 11.20
N ALA A 346 3.26 29.57 11.75
CA ALA A 346 2.04 30.10 11.14
C ALA A 346 2.39 30.42 9.68
N MET A 347 1.95 29.56 8.76
CA MET A 347 2.32 29.71 7.37
C MET A 347 1.78 31.07 6.92
N THR A 348 2.62 31.91 6.31
CA THR A 348 2.14 33.08 5.56
C THR A 348 1.31 32.68 4.33
N SER A 349 1.28 31.38 4.05
CA SER A 349 0.54 30.71 3.00
C SER A 349 -0.96 30.62 3.35
N PRO A 350 -1.86 30.74 2.36
CA PRO A 350 -3.32 30.70 2.57
C PRO A 350 -3.80 29.43 3.27
N PHE A 351 -4.98 29.50 3.88
CA PHE A 351 -5.70 28.41 4.56
C PHE A 351 -5.65 27.06 3.83
N THR A 352 -5.72 27.09 2.49
CA THR A 352 -5.67 25.91 1.61
C THR A 352 -4.38 25.09 1.75
N ASP A 353 -3.24 25.73 2.08
CA ASP A 353 -1.97 25.03 2.25
C ASP A 353 -1.93 24.24 3.56
N SER A 354 -2.48 24.80 4.64
CA SER A 354 -2.57 24.13 5.94
C SER A 354 -3.47 22.90 5.92
N ALA A 355 -4.49 22.90 5.05
CA ALA A 355 -5.40 21.78 4.83
C ALA A 355 -4.85 20.70 3.89
N SER A 356 -3.79 21.00 3.12
CA SER A 356 -3.16 20.03 2.23
C SER A 356 -2.53 18.88 3.04
N PRO A 357 -2.30 17.70 2.45
CA PRO A 357 -1.62 16.62 3.14
C PRO A 357 -0.20 17.00 3.59
N TRP A 358 0.16 16.60 4.82
CA TRP A 358 1.56 16.49 5.20
C TRP A 358 2.24 15.40 4.37
N ILE A 359 3.47 15.60 3.93
CA ILE A 359 4.20 14.61 3.13
C ILE A 359 5.41 14.13 3.94
N PRO A 360 5.54 12.81 4.21
CA PRO A 360 6.71 12.28 4.90
C PRO A 360 7.96 12.44 4.05
N GLU A 361 9.11 12.68 4.67
CA GLU A 361 10.35 12.93 3.93
C GLU A 361 10.97 11.63 3.38
N GLU A 362 10.98 10.58 4.19
CA GLU A 362 11.68 9.32 3.91
C GLU A 362 10.82 8.08 4.24
N PRO A 363 9.74 7.83 3.48
CA PRO A 363 8.92 6.63 3.68
C PRO A 363 9.71 5.35 3.37
N THR A 364 9.57 4.31 4.19
CA THR A 364 10.24 3.00 3.98
C THR A 364 9.44 2.02 3.13
N ASN A 365 8.14 2.27 2.98
CA ASN A 365 7.20 1.47 2.20
C ASN A 365 6.09 2.37 1.65
N ILE A 366 5.29 1.82 0.73
CA ILE A 366 4.23 2.58 0.06
C ILE A 366 3.06 2.96 0.97
N SER A 367 2.80 2.18 2.03
CA SER A 367 1.78 2.54 3.01
C SER A 367 2.18 3.83 3.72
N GLU A 368 3.41 3.89 4.23
CA GLU A 368 3.99 5.12 4.82
C GLU A 368 3.97 6.30 3.84
N ALA A 369 4.31 6.07 2.57
CA ALA A 369 4.34 7.13 1.55
C ALA A 369 2.98 7.83 1.39
N PHE A 370 1.87 7.10 1.57
CA PHE A 370 0.50 7.57 1.38
C PHE A 370 -0.32 7.57 2.68
N ASP A 371 0.32 7.45 3.84
CA ASP A 371 -0.34 7.39 5.15
C ASP A 371 -1.12 8.66 5.48
N THR A 372 -0.76 9.78 4.86
CA THR A 372 -1.26 11.11 5.23
C THR A 372 -2.43 11.57 4.37
N PHE A 373 -2.80 10.81 3.34
CA PHE A 373 -3.91 11.14 2.46
C PHE A 373 -4.62 9.92 1.87
N SER A 374 -5.80 10.15 1.32
CA SER A 374 -6.55 9.15 0.56
C SER A 374 -6.99 9.75 -0.77
N GLY A 375 -6.96 8.93 -1.83
CA GLY A 375 -7.51 9.27 -3.12
C GLY A 375 -8.92 8.72 -3.26
N ASP A 376 -9.90 9.60 -3.46
CA ASP A 376 -11.26 9.21 -3.81
C ASP A 376 -11.54 9.56 -5.28
N ASN A 377 -12.12 8.59 -6.00
CA ASN A 377 -12.51 8.73 -7.40
C ASN A 377 -13.96 9.18 -7.55
N SER A 378 -14.67 9.52 -6.45
CA SER A 378 -16.07 9.90 -6.52
C SER A 378 -16.26 11.20 -7.31
N PRO A 379 -16.98 11.17 -8.45
CA PRO A 379 -17.18 12.34 -9.29
C PRO A 379 -18.15 13.30 -8.60
N GLY A 380 -17.70 14.50 -8.23
CA GLY A 380 -18.63 15.61 -7.95
C GLY A 380 -18.38 16.51 -6.73
N GLN A 381 -17.22 16.50 -6.08
CA GLN A 381 -16.94 17.49 -5.02
C GLN A 381 -15.93 18.54 -5.48
N GLY A 382 -16.40 19.46 -6.33
CA GLY A 382 -15.68 20.68 -6.69
C GLY A 382 -15.47 21.60 -5.49
N ASP A 383 -14.25 22.12 -5.37
CA ASP A 383 -13.70 22.96 -4.28
C ASP A 383 -13.97 22.48 -2.85
N THR A 384 -12.90 22.24 -2.09
CA THR A 384 -12.97 21.94 -0.65
C THR A 384 -13.50 23.17 0.09
N LYS A 385 -14.83 23.32 0.12
CA LYS A 385 -15.51 24.31 0.96
C LYS A 385 -15.44 23.84 2.40
N PHE A 386 -15.03 24.76 3.26
CA PHE A 386 -15.00 24.56 4.69
C PHE A 386 -16.25 25.17 5.29
N TYR A 387 -16.89 24.42 6.18
CA TYR A 387 -18.08 24.83 6.90
C TYR A 387 -17.72 24.94 8.37
N LEU A 388 -18.09 26.06 8.98
CA LEU A 388 -17.91 26.25 10.40
C LEU A 388 -18.90 25.38 11.17
N VAL A 389 -18.42 24.64 12.17
CA VAL A 389 -19.21 23.75 13.02
C VAL A 389 -19.40 24.35 14.41
N SER A 390 -18.35 24.94 14.98
CA SER A 390 -18.41 25.60 16.29
C SER A 390 -17.41 26.74 16.36
N HIS A 391 -17.84 27.88 16.91
CA HIS A 391 -16.94 28.93 17.38
C HIS A 391 -16.31 28.55 18.72
N ALA A 392 -15.15 29.16 19.03
CA ALA A 392 -14.48 29.15 20.32
C ALA A 392 -14.54 27.81 21.06
N ILE A 393 -13.62 26.90 20.74
CA ILE A 393 -13.53 25.60 21.40
C ILE A 393 -12.48 25.61 22.52
N THR A 394 -12.75 24.84 23.57
CA THR A 394 -11.79 24.60 24.66
C THR A 394 -11.18 23.21 24.54
N PHE A 395 -10.06 23.01 25.24
CA PHE A 395 -9.35 21.74 25.25
C PHE A 395 -9.17 21.22 26.67
N GLU A 396 -9.42 19.94 26.88
CA GLU A 396 -9.07 19.21 28.10
C GLU A 396 -7.94 18.22 27.81
N PRO A 397 -7.04 17.95 28.77
CA PRO A 397 -6.03 16.90 28.61
C PRO A 397 -6.67 15.51 28.57
N VAL A 398 -6.03 14.58 27.87
CA VAL A 398 -6.41 13.15 27.86
C VAL A 398 -5.46 12.38 28.77
N ASP A 399 -6.00 11.58 29.67
CA ASP A 399 -5.21 10.63 30.47
C ASP A 399 -5.05 9.31 29.70
N PHE A 400 -3.80 8.87 29.54
CA PHE A 400 -3.42 7.62 28.86
C PHE A 400 -2.90 6.56 29.84
N SER A 401 -3.06 6.79 31.14
CA SER A 401 -2.77 5.82 32.18
C SER A 401 -3.59 4.54 31.97
N ARG A 402 -3.07 3.44 32.52
CA ARG A 402 -3.75 2.14 32.45
C ARG A 402 -5.10 2.20 33.16
N GLU A 403 -5.18 2.98 34.22
CA GLU A 403 -6.37 3.17 35.06
C GLU A 403 -7.46 3.97 34.33
N ALA A 404 -7.08 4.91 33.46
CA ALA A 404 -8.01 5.71 32.67
C ALA A 404 -8.49 5.02 31.37
N LEU A 405 -7.90 3.88 30.99
CA LEU A 405 -8.25 3.17 29.76
C LEU A 405 -9.77 2.88 29.62
N PRO A 406 -10.50 2.40 30.66
CA PRO A 406 -11.94 2.15 30.53
C PRO A 406 -12.74 3.38 30.14
N ASP A 407 -12.40 4.55 30.68
CA ASP A 407 -13.07 5.82 30.35
C ASP A 407 -12.79 6.23 28.90
N LEU A 408 -11.56 6.00 28.43
CA LEU A 408 -11.17 6.27 27.05
C LEU A 408 -11.88 5.33 26.05
N ILE A 409 -12.06 4.06 26.41
CA ILE A 409 -12.85 3.10 25.63
C ILE A 409 -14.31 3.55 25.56
N ASN A 410 -14.92 3.90 26.70
CA ASN A 410 -16.30 4.40 26.76
C ASN A 410 -16.49 5.67 25.91
N LEU A 411 -15.52 6.58 25.95
CA LEU A 411 -15.49 7.76 25.10
C LEU A 411 -15.46 7.38 23.61
N TRP A 412 -14.57 6.46 23.24
CA TRP A 412 -14.44 6.00 21.86
C TRP A 412 -15.73 5.35 21.35
N GLU A 413 -16.31 4.42 22.12
CA GLU A 413 -17.53 3.72 21.72
C GLU A 413 -18.75 4.64 21.58
N SER A 414 -18.81 5.72 22.36
CA SER A 414 -19.93 6.67 22.31
C SER A 414 -19.79 7.71 21.21
N THR A 415 -18.56 8.07 20.81
CA THR A 415 -18.32 9.21 19.91
C THR A 415 -17.69 8.84 18.58
N ALA A 416 -16.94 7.75 18.48
CA ALA A 416 -16.20 7.37 17.28
C ALA A 416 -17.02 6.49 16.32
N ASN A 417 -17.03 6.84 15.04
CA ASN A 417 -17.42 5.94 13.97
C ASN A 417 -16.29 4.93 13.73
N THR A 418 -16.31 3.84 14.50
CA THR A 418 -15.25 2.82 14.45
C THR A 418 -15.15 2.15 13.08
N ILE A 419 -16.26 1.96 12.36
CA ILE A 419 -16.24 1.42 11.00
C ILE A 419 -15.54 2.40 10.05
N GLY A 420 -15.86 3.69 10.15
CA GLY A 420 -15.21 4.74 9.36
C GLY A 420 -13.70 4.76 9.58
N HIS A 421 -13.25 4.63 10.83
CA HIS A 421 -11.82 4.47 11.14
C HIS A 421 -11.22 3.19 10.60
N ALA A 422 -11.93 2.06 10.71
CA ALA A 422 -11.45 0.76 10.24
C ALA A 422 -11.13 0.77 8.74
N VAL A 423 -11.93 1.47 7.93
CA VAL A 423 -11.72 1.61 6.47
C VAL A 423 -10.42 2.36 6.13
N LEU A 424 -9.93 3.20 7.04
CA LEU A 424 -8.72 4.00 6.86
C LEU A 424 -7.46 3.34 7.42
N LEU A 425 -7.56 2.19 8.09
CA LEU A 425 -6.42 1.54 8.72
C LEU A 425 -5.41 1.06 7.68
N ALA A 426 -4.14 1.47 7.86
CA ALA A 426 -3.04 0.92 7.08
C ALA A 426 -2.94 -0.59 7.32
N PRO A 427 -2.87 -1.44 6.29
CA PRO A 427 -2.74 -2.89 6.48
C PRO A 427 -1.45 -3.30 7.21
N SER A 428 -0.41 -2.48 7.10
CA SER A 428 0.85 -2.59 7.85
C SER A 428 0.82 -1.93 9.22
N GLY A 429 -0.28 -1.24 9.58
CA GLY A 429 -0.47 -0.59 10.86
C GLY A 429 -0.80 -1.58 11.98
N PRO A 430 -0.71 -1.15 13.25
CA PRO A 430 -0.92 -2.00 14.42
C PRO A 430 -2.39 -2.44 14.56
N CYS A 431 -3.31 -1.72 13.92
CA CYS A 431 -4.76 -1.92 14.07
C CYS A 431 -5.33 -3.02 13.15
N ALA A 432 -4.67 -3.34 12.04
CA ALA A 432 -5.18 -4.28 11.03
C ALA A 432 -4.93 -5.76 11.39
N GLY A 433 -4.19 -6.05 12.48
CA GLY A 433 -4.02 -7.40 13.00
C GLY A 433 -3.22 -8.39 12.13
N GLY A 434 -2.73 -7.97 10.96
CA GLY A 434 -2.00 -8.83 10.02
C GLY A 434 -0.60 -9.22 10.50
N SER A 435 0.03 -8.39 11.34
CA SER A 435 1.30 -8.75 11.98
C SER A 435 1.05 -9.55 13.25
N ARG A 436 1.31 -10.86 13.20
CA ARG A 436 1.44 -11.71 14.40
C ARG A 436 2.82 -11.55 15.07
N ASP A 437 3.57 -10.51 14.74
CA ASP A 437 4.86 -10.22 15.36
C ASP A 437 4.66 -9.71 16.81
N VAL A 438 4.30 -10.65 17.69
CA VAL A 438 4.18 -10.46 19.14
C VAL A 438 5.51 -10.75 19.85
N ARG A 439 6.64 -10.55 19.16
CA ARG A 439 7.98 -10.79 19.74
C ARG A 439 8.35 -9.76 20.81
N THR A 440 7.61 -8.66 20.90
CA THR A 440 7.87 -7.56 21.81
C THR A 440 6.62 -7.27 22.66
N GLU A 441 6.81 -6.70 23.85
CA GLU A 441 5.71 -6.34 24.75
C GLU A 441 4.80 -5.27 24.11
N GLU A 442 5.38 -4.36 23.32
CA GLU A 442 4.70 -3.36 22.50
C GLU A 442 3.73 -4.01 21.50
N GLY A 443 4.17 -5.06 20.80
CA GLY A 443 3.31 -5.81 19.88
C GLY A 443 2.12 -6.47 20.60
N LEU A 444 2.32 -6.95 21.82
CA LEU A 444 1.26 -7.51 22.66
C LEU A 444 0.29 -6.41 23.17
N LEU A 445 0.80 -5.24 23.55
CA LEU A 445 -0.01 -4.09 23.93
C LEU A 445 -0.87 -3.60 22.78
N HIS A 446 -0.30 -3.40 21.58
CA HIS A 446 -1.06 -3.01 20.40
C HIS A 446 -2.20 -3.96 20.10
N ARG A 447 -1.94 -5.26 20.21
CA ARG A 447 -2.97 -6.28 20.05
C ARG A 447 -4.04 -6.21 21.13
N TYR A 448 -3.65 -6.00 22.39
CA TYR A 448 -4.58 -5.75 23.47
C TYR A 448 -5.45 -4.52 23.16
N PHE A 449 -4.89 -3.41 22.68
CA PHE A 449 -5.64 -2.21 22.28
C PHE A 449 -6.59 -2.46 21.11
N VAL A 450 -6.20 -3.24 20.10
CA VAL A 450 -7.14 -3.67 19.04
C VAL A 450 -8.36 -4.36 19.64
N HIS A 451 -8.16 -5.27 20.59
CA HIS A 451 -9.28 -5.94 21.25
C HIS A 451 -10.15 -4.99 22.08
N GLN A 452 -9.56 -3.95 22.68
CA GLN A 452 -10.31 -2.98 23.48
C GLN A 452 -11.11 -2.01 22.60
N PHE A 453 -10.49 -1.41 21.58
CA PHE A 453 -11.10 -0.34 20.79
C PHE A 453 -11.90 -0.83 19.57
N MET A 454 -11.61 -2.02 19.04
CA MET A 454 -12.22 -2.49 17.78
C MET A 454 -13.21 -3.64 17.98
N ARG A 455 -13.05 -4.48 19.02
CA ARG A 455 -13.85 -5.72 19.14
C ARG A 455 -15.34 -5.45 19.33
N HIS A 456 -15.71 -4.66 20.34
CA HIS A 456 -17.12 -4.42 20.60
C HIS A 456 -17.82 -3.68 19.44
N PRO A 457 -17.23 -2.61 18.86
CA PRO A 457 -17.84 -1.93 17.72
C PRO A 457 -17.94 -2.80 16.46
N ILE A 458 -16.90 -3.57 16.09
CA ILE A 458 -16.97 -4.43 14.90
C ILE A 458 -18.03 -5.53 15.10
N SER A 459 -18.11 -6.16 16.29
CA SER A 459 -19.11 -7.20 16.56
C SER A 459 -20.56 -6.74 16.43
N LYS A 460 -20.83 -5.44 16.60
CA LYS A 460 -22.16 -4.84 16.42
C LYS A 460 -22.55 -4.64 14.97
N HIS A 461 -21.56 -4.60 14.06
CA HIS A 461 -21.75 -4.06 12.72
C HIS A 461 -21.29 -4.98 11.57
N SER A 462 -20.52 -6.02 11.84
CA SER A 462 -20.09 -6.99 10.83
C SER A 462 -20.77 -8.35 11.03
N SER A 463 -20.84 -9.15 9.96
CA SER A 463 -21.17 -10.56 10.12
C SER A 463 -20.13 -11.26 11.00
N LYS A 464 -20.51 -12.36 11.67
CA LYS A 464 -19.59 -13.13 12.53
C LYS A 464 -18.31 -13.57 11.80
N ALA A 465 -18.41 -13.89 10.52
CA ALA A 465 -17.27 -14.32 9.70
C ALA A 465 -16.29 -13.17 9.36
N GLU A 466 -16.81 -11.97 9.07
CA GLU A 466 -15.98 -10.78 8.84
C GLU A 466 -15.31 -10.30 10.14
N PHE A 467 -16.02 -10.41 11.26
CA PHE A 467 -15.51 -10.14 12.58
C PHE A 467 -14.33 -11.04 12.96
N GLU A 468 -14.47 -12.36 12.75
CA GLU A 468 -13.43 -13.34 13.06
C GLU A 468 -12.20 -13.23 12.15
N ALA A 469 -12.37 -12.76 10.91
CA ALA A 469 -11.27 -12.49 9.99
C ALA A 469 -10.50 -11.19 10.29
N ALA A 470 -11.19 -10.18 10.84
CA ALA A 470 -10.62 -8.85 11.08
C ALA A 470 -9.86 -8.70 12.40
N ILE A 471 -10.05 -9.63 13.35
CA ILE A 471 -9.47 -9.51 14.70
C ILE A 471 -8.38 -10.57 14.91
N PRO A 472 -7.16 -10.17 15.37
CA PRO A 472 -6.08 -11.12 15.61
C PRO A 472 -6.47 -12.21 16.64
N VAL A 473 -6.30 -13.49 16.27
CA VAL A 473 -6.74 -14.68 17.04
C VAL A 473 -5.88 -14.95 18.28
N GLY A 474 -6.40 -14.69 19.48
CA GLY A 474 -5.72 -14.92 20.77
C GLY A 474 -5.90 -13.76 21.76
N ILE A 475 -6.24 -14.08 23.02
CA ILE A 475 -6.49 -13.09 24.07
C ILE A 475 -5.16 -12.71 24.74
N VAL A 476 -4.86 -11.41 24.79
CA VAL A 476 -3.73 -10.89 25.56
C VAL A 476 -4.20 -10.60 26.97
N ASP A 477 -3.60 -11.28 27.94
CA ASP A 477 -3.80 -11.02 29.37
C ASP A 477 -2.83 -9.92 29.79
N ILE A 478 -3.34 -8.70 29.93
CA ILE A 478 -2.56 -7.49 30.26
C ILE A 478 -1.89 -7.60 31.63
N ASP A 479 -2.45 -8.37 32.57
CA ASP A 479 -1.89 -8.57 33.91
C ASP A 479 -0.62 -9.43 33.90
N ARG A 480 -0.37 -10.12 32.79
CA ARG A 480 0.86 -10.92 32.57
C ARG A 480 1.96 -10.14 31.87
N LEU A 481 1.68 -8.94 31.37
CA LEU A 481 2.70 -8.09 30.74
C LEU A 481 3.41 -7.26 31.82
N SER A 482 4.74 -7.26 31.81
CA SER A 482 5.59 -6.50 32.74
C SER A 482 5.68 -5.00 32.42
N VAL A 483 4.67 -4.44 31.75
CA VAL A 483 4.71 -3.09 31.18
C VAL A 483 4.44 -2.04 32.25
N VAL A 484 5.32 -1.03 32.33
CA VAL A 484 5.15 0.12 33.22
C VAL A 484 4.24 1.20 32.60
N ASN A 485 3.54 1.96 33.43
CA ASN A 485 2.56 2.98 32.98
C ASN A 485 3.08 3.98 31.91
N PRO A 486 4.33 4.49 31.95
CA PRO A 486 4.84 5.38 30.91
C PRO A 486 4.93 4.72 29.53
N GLU A 487 5.32 3.45 29.48
CA GLU A 487 5.41 2.67 28.25
C GLU A 487 4.02 2.34 27.71
N PHE A 488 3.12 1.88 28.59
CA PHE A 488 1.70 1.68 28.25
C PHE A 488 1.09 2.95 27.63
N SER A 489 1.31 4.11 28.28
CA SER A 489 0.78 5.39 27.80
C SER A 489 1.35 5.78 26.43
N ARG A 490 2.64 5.53 26.19
CA ARG A 490 3.31 5.80 24.91
C ARG A 490 2.71 4.95 23.79
N GLU A 491 2.60 3.64 24.01
CA GLU A 491 2.06 2.69 23.03
C GLU A 491 0.57 2.94 22.76
N LEU A 492 -0.21 3.29 23.79
CA LEU A 492 -1.62 3.66 23.62
C LEU A 492 -1.79 4.92 22.76
N LYS A 493 -0.94 5.94 22.96
CA LYS A 493 -0.93 7.14 22.12
C LYS A 493 -0.59 6.81 20.67
N GLN A 494 0.46 6.03 20.43
CA GLN A 494 0.85 5.59 19.09
C GLN A 494 -0.28 4.82 18.39
N PHE A 495 -0.91 3.88 19.12
CA PHE A 495 -2.05 3.12 18.63
C PHE A 495 -3.22 4.03 18.23
N LEU A 496 -3.60 4.98 19.08
CA LEU A 496 -4.72 5.86 18.82
C LEU A 496 -4.45 6.84 17.67
N VAL A 497 -3.21 7.29 17.47
CA VAL A 497 -2.84 8.05 16.27
C VAL A 497 -3.01 7.19 15.02
N CYS A 498 -2.53 5.93 15.03
CA CYS A 498 -2.70 4.99 13.93
C CYS A 498 -4.18 4.75 13.61
N LEU A 499 -5.01 4.58 14.64
CA LEU A 499 -6.45 4.36 14.51
C LEU A 499 -7.18 5.61 13.99
N MET A 500 -6.86 6.78 14.52
CA MET A 500 -7.52 8.04 14.14
C MET A 500 -7.14 8.49 12.73
N CYS A 501 -5.85 8.41 12.39
CA CYS A 501 -5.31 8.91 11.13
C CYS A 501 -5.17 7.83 10.07
N GLY A 502 -5.35 6.55 10.39
CA GLY A 502 -5.16 5.47 9.43
C GLY A 502 -3.71 5.36 8.96
N THR A 503 -2.77 5.45 9.91
CA THR A 503 -1.32 5.49 9.63
C THR A 503 -0.59 4.27 10.21
N THR A 504 0.67 4.11 9.83
CA THR A 504 1.61 3.17 10.45
C THR A 504 2.18 3.71 11.77
N LEU A 505 2.81 2.83 12.57
CA LEU A 505 3.46 3.19 13.84
C LEU A 505 4.57 4.21 13.66
N ARG A 506 5.44 4.02 12.65
CA ARG A 506 6.54 4.95 12.36
C ARG A 506 6.02 6.34 12.03
N THR A 507 4.95 6.43 11.25
CA THR A 507 4.29 7.70 10.98
C THR A 507 3.73 8.30 12.27
N ALA A 508 3.08 7.49 13.12
CA ALA A 508 2.54 7.95 14.40
C ALA A 508 3.61 8.52 15.34
N ASP A 509 4.83 7.96 15.37
CA ASP A 509 5.96 8.50 16.13
C ASP A 509 6.29 9.93 15.73
N VAL A 510 6.46 10.15 14.42
CA VAL A 510 6.77 11.48 13.87
C VAL A 510 5.63 12.45 14.17
N LEU A 511 4.38 12.00 14.07
CA LEU A 511 3.20 12.81 14.40
C LEU A 511 3.22 13.25 15.87
N LEU A 512 3.47 12.32 16.80
CA LEU A 512 3.48 12.57 18.24
C LEU A 512 4.59 13.53 18.69
N GLU A 513 5.59 13.81 17.87
CA GLU A 513 6.55 14.89 18.12
C GLU A 513 5.88 16.27 18.02
N ALA A 514 5.00 16.46 17.03
CA ALA A 514 4.37 17.74 16.72
C ALA A 514 2.97 17.93 17.32
N ILE A 515 2.22 16.85 17.55
CA ILE A 515 0.82 16.90 17.99
C ILE A 515 0.61 16.32 19.39
N ASP A 516 -0.46 16.76 20.04
CA ASP A 516 -0.91 16.20 21.31
C ASP A 516 -2.40 15.89 21.26
N PHE A 517 -2.83 14.98 22.14
CA PHE A 517 -4.23 14.60 22.27
C PHE A 517 -4.97 15.57 23.19
N ARG A 518 -6.16 15.99 22.76
CA ARG A 518 -7.07 16.82 23.55
C ARG A 518 -8.50 16.30 23.45
N LEU A 519 -9.29 16.52 24.48
CA LEU A 519 -10.74 16.42 24.39
C LEU A 519 -11.30 17.79 24.09
N ILE A 520 -12.24 17.85 23.15
CA ILE A 520 -13.01 19.04 22.85
C ILE A 520 -14.41 18.83 23.43
N PRO A 521 -14.78 19.54 24.50
CA PRO A 521 -16.15 19.52 25.00
C PRO A 521 -17.07 20.11 23.94
N THR A 522 -18.05 19.33 23.53
CA THR A 522 -19.14 19.80 22.66
C THR A 522 -20.46 19.58 23.39
N ALA A 523 -21.54 20.17 22.86
CA ALA A 523 -22.89 19.91 23.37
C ALA A 523 -23.32 18.43 23.32
N TYR A 524 -22.52 17.57 22.69
CA TYR A 524 -22.77 16.15 22.49
C TYR A 524 -21.88 15.21 23.26
N GLY A 525 -21.06 15.77 24.13
CA GLY A 525 -19.98 15.06 24.78
C GLY A 525 -18.64 15.45 24.20
N ARG A 526 -17.64 14.70 24.59
CA ARG A 526 -16.24 15.03 24.37
C ARG A 526 -15.76 14.38 23.09
N LEU A 527 -15.17 15.16 22.18
CA LEU A 527 -14.52 14.61 20.99
C LEU A 527 -13.02 14.50 21.23
N CYS A 528 -12.44 13.34 20.98
CA CYS A 528 -11.00 13.19 20.98
C CYS A 528 -10.41 13.82 19.71
N ALA A 529 -9.37 14.64 19.89
CA ALA A 529 -8.71 15.39 18.84
C ALA A 529 -7.18 15.31 18.95
N LEU A 530 -6.54 15.41 17.80
CA LEU A 530 -5.11 15.57 17.62
C LEU A 530 -4.84 17.00 17.20
N VAL A 531 -4.08 17.75 18.00
CA VAL A 531 -3.86 19.19 17.78
C VAL A 531 -2.37 19.51 17.89
N ASN A 532 -1.88 20.38 17.01
CA ASN A 532 -0.50 20.84 16.99
C ASN A 532 -0.11 21.49 18.34
N LYS A 533 0.97 21.00 18.96
CA LYS A 533 1.48 21.46 20.26
C LYS A 533 1.84 22.94 20.27
N HIS A 534 2.39 23.44 19.17
CA HIS A 534 2.79 24.84 19.05
C HIS A 534 1.57 25.75 19.23
N PHE A 535 0.52 25.52 18.46
CA PHE A 535 -0.72 26.30 18.53
C PHE A 535 -1.41 26.16 19.89
N LEU A 536 -1.43 24.96 20.48
CA LEU A 536 -1.97 24.77 21.85
C LEU A 536 -1.26 25.64 22.90
N SER A 537 0.01 25.97 22.69
CA SER A 537 0.80 26.81 23.61
C SER A 537 0.79 28.30 23.28
N SER A 538 0.54 28.67 22.02
CA SER A 538 0.74 30.04 21.53
C SER A 538 -0.55 30.79 21.20
N ALA A 539 -1.65 30.10 20.88
CA ALA A 539 -2.93 30.71 20.51
C ALA A 539 -3.87 30.80 21.71
N ASN A 540 -4.77 31.78 21.71
CA ASN A 540 -5.78 31.86 22.76
C ASN A 540 -6.85 30.79 22.53
N PRO A 541 -7.46 30.23 23.59
CA PRO A 541 -8.55 29.27 23.43
C PRO A 541 -9.70 29.77 22.53
N GLU A 542 -10.01 31.06 22.60
CA GLU A 542 -11.06 31.69 21.79
C GLU A 542 -10.75 31.72 20.28
N ASP A 543 -9.48 31.57 19.91
CA ASP A 543 -9.04 31.57 18.50
C ASP A 543 -9.30 30.22 17.82
N PHE A 544 -9.59 29.17 18.57
CA PHE A 544 -9.84 27.84 17.99
C PHE A 544 -11.31 27.67 17.61
N VAL A 545 -11.51 27.06 16.44
CA VAL A 545 -12.83 26.70 15.91
C VAL A 545 -12.82 25.28 15.37
N LEU A 546 -14.00 24.67 15.31
CA LEU A 546 -14.21 23.42 14.58
C LEU A 546 -14.76 23.74 13.19
N VAL A 547 -14.12 23.19 12.17
CA VAL A 547 -14.57 23.27 10.78
C VAL A 547 -14.70 21.87 10.19
N THR A 548 -15.44 21.76 9.10
CA THR A 548 -15.66 20.50 8.39
C THR A 548 -15.63 20.70 6.89
N THR A 549 -15.51 19.60 6.16
CA THR A 549 -15.71 19.54 4.71
C THR A 549 -16.82 18.53 4.43
N MET A 550 -17.23 18.42 3.17
CA MET A 550 -18.18 17.37 2.77
C MET A 550 -17.60 15.95 2.89
N SER A 551 -16.29 15.81 3.11
CA SER A 551 -15.59 14.53 3.27
C SER A 551 -15.39 14.12 4.73
N TRP A 552 -16.09 14.75 5.68
CA TRP A 552 -15.93 14.52 7.11
C TRP A 552 -16.03 13.05 7.55
N MET A 553 -16.77 12.22 6.81
CA MET A 553 -16.91 10.78 7.08
C MET A 553 -15.57 10.04 6.97
N HIS A 554 -14.59 10.65 6.34
CA HIS A 554 -13.26 10.08 6.09
C HIS A 554 -12.14 10.87 6.80
N GLN A 555 -12.30 12.18 7.02
CA GLN A 555 -11.28 13.01 7.69
C GLN A 555 -11.61 13.40 9.13
N GLY A 556 -12.83 13.16 9.61
CA GLY A 556 -13.35 13.77 10.84
C GLY A 556 -13.56 15.29 10.70
N LEU A 557 -13.75 15.95 11.84
CA LEU A 557 -13.74 17.41 11.89
C LEU A 557 -12.29 17.90 11.91
N LEU A 558 -12.09 19.13 11.46
CA LEU A 558 -10.81 19.80 11.49
C LEU A 558 -10.82 20.86 12.59
N VAL A 559 -9.71 20.96 13.30
CA VAL A 559 -9.47 22.03 14.27
C VAL A 559 -8.73 23.13 13.53
N ALA A 560 -9.31 24.32 13.50
CA ALA A 560 -8.67 25.49 12.91
C ALA A 560 -8.35 26.53 13.98
N ALA A 561 -7.20 27.19 13.87
CA ALA A 561 -6.85 28.36 14.65
C ALA A 561 -7.04 29.62 13.80
N LYS A 562 -7.69 30.63 14.35
CA LYS A 562 -7.83 31.95 13.75
C LYS A 562 -6.51 32.71 13.89
N THR A 563 -6.04 33.30 12.80
CA THR A 563 -4.95 34.28 12.76
C THR A 563 -5.51 35.65 12.39
N SER A 564 -4.65 36.68 12.34
CA SER A 564 -5.05 38.04 11.95
C SER A 564 -5.80 38.09 10.61
N ASP A 565 -5.39 37.24 9.66
CA ASP A 565 -5.77 37.37 8.26
C ASP A 565 -6.48 36.12 7.68
N SER A 566 -6.48 34.99 8.41
CA SER A 566 -7.12 33.76 7.93
C SER A 566 -7.39 32.74 9.05
N TYR A 567 -7.92 31.57 8.68
CA TYR A 567 -7.87 30.38 9.52
C TYR A 567 -6.70 29.51 9.08
N HIS A 568 -6.21 28.64 9.97
CA HIS A 568 -5.21 27.62 9.68
C HIS A 568 -5.67 26.30 10.28
N ILE A 569 -5.66 25.22 9.51
CA ILE A 569 -5.96 23.87 10.03
C ILE A 569 -4.76 23.41 10.87
N VAL A 570 -4.98 23.16 12.15
CA VAL A 570 -3.92 22.83 13.13
C VAL A 570 -4.16 21.49 13.81
N GLY A 571 -5.27 20.82 13.51
CA GLY A 571 -5.65 19.57 14.12
C GLY A 571 -6.81 18.89 13.40
N ARG A 572 -7.15 17.71 13.89
CA ARG A 572 -8.35 16.97 13.48
C ARG A 572 -8.94 16.21 14.66
N THR A 573 -10.22 15.90 14.57
CA THR A 573 -10.89 14.99 15.50
C THR A 573 -10.85 13.55 14.98
N LEU A 574 -11.31 12.62 15.81
CA LEU A 574 -11.83 11.34 15.34
C LEU A 574 -13.00 11.57 14.36
N ILE A 575 -13.36 10.55 13.60
CA ILE A 575 -14.56 10.56 12.76
C ILE A 575 -15.75 10.35 13.69
N PRO A 576 -16.61 11.37 13.88
CA PRO A 576 -17.71 11.23 14.82
C PRO A 576 -18.79 10.29 14.27
N THR A 577 -19.63 9.72 15.14
CA THR A 577 -20.82 8.95 14.72
C THR A 577 -21.85 9.83 13.99
N MET A 578 -22.77 9.22 13.24
CA MET A 578 -23.87 9.93 12.57
C MET A 578 -24.70 10.78 13.54
N ARG A 579 -24.86 10.33 14.80
CA ARG A 579 -25.59 11.07 15.83
C ARG A 579 -25.04 12.47 16.07
N PHE A 580 -23.73 12.65 15.93
CA PHE A 580 -23.10 13.97 16.04
C PHE A 580 -23.54 14.89 14.89
N TRP A 581 -23.78 14.37 13.69
CA TRP A 581 -24.22 15.19 12.56
C TRP A 581 -25.69 15.53 12.59
N ASP A 582 -26.49 14.67 13.22
CA ASP A 582 -27.93 14.89 13.33
C ASP A 582 -28.26 16.18 14.12
N TYR A 583 -27.54 16.58 15.21
CA TYR A 583 -27.69 17.98 15.71
C TYR A 583 -27.24 18.90 14.61
N VAL A 584 -26.02 18.72 14.07
CA VAL A 584 -25.30 19.86 13.50
C VAL A 584 -26.19 20.44 12.40
N GLN A 585 -26.90 19.56 11.69
CA GLN A 585 -28.02 19.90 10.81
C GLN A 585 -29.22 20.54 11.52
N VAL A 586 -29.79 19.92 12.56
CA VAL A 586 -30.95 20.48 13.31
C VAL A 586 -30.69 21.89 13.87
N ASN A 587 -29.50 22.17 14.39
CA ASN A 587 -29.18 23.46 15.00
C ASN A 587 -28.70 24.49 13.98
N SER A 588 -28.00 24.10 12.92
CA SER A 588 -27.64 25.02 11.83
C SER A 588 -28.85 25.47 10.99
N MET A 589 -30.01 24.84 11.12
CA MET A 589 -31.27 25.35 10.55
C MET A 589 -31.97 26.39 11.43
N ASN A 590 -31.56 26.53 12.69
CA ASN A 590 -32.17 27.45 13.65
C ASN A 590 -31.39 28.76 13.81
N ASP A 591 -30.14 28.80 13.33
CA ASP A 591 -29.26 29.98 13.24
C ASP A 591 -29.14 30.44 11.78
#